data_AF-A0AAU8NH48-F1
#
_entry.id   AF-A0AAU8NH48-F1
#
_cell.length_a   1.000
_cell.length_b   1.000
_cell.length_c   1.000
_cell.angle_alpha   90.00
_cell.angle_beta   90.00
_cell.angle_gamma   90.00
#
_symmetry.space_group_name_H-M   'P 1'
#
loop_
_entity.id
_entity.type
_entity.pdbx_description
1 polymer ?
#
loop_
_entity_poly.entity_id
_entity_poly.type
_entity_poly.pdbx_seq_one_letter_code
_entity_poly.pdbx_strand_id
1 'polypeptide(L)'
;MKSKMNSLLALIISLVLLILGFLFIVRSTDWGMDKAMLVLAKYQNVKSDTTDIFGDFIKSEIWSYKIEGILFILLGMLVLNLANTSRSK
;
A
#
# COMPACT_ATOMS: atom_id res chain seq x y z
N MET A 1 -20.99 -17.17 21.27
CA MET A 1 -19.75 -16.43 21.61
C MET A 1 -18.72 -16.44 20.49
N LYS A 2 -18.37 -17.61 19.90
CA LYS A 2 -17.37 -17.70 18.81
C LYS A 2 -17.64 -16.77 17.61
N SER A 3 -18.87 -16.71 17.10
CA SER A 3 -19.25 -15.82 15.99
C SER A 3 -19.04 -14.32 16.30
N LYS A 4 -19.39 -13.87 17.52
CA LYS A 4 -19.16 -12.47 17.94
C LYS A 4 -17.67 -12.13 18.03
N MET A 5 -16.85 -13.08 18.50
CA MET A 5 -15.40 -12.93 18.58
C MET A 5 -14.75 -12.86 17.19
N ASN A 6 -15.21 -13.67 16.25
CA ASN A 6 -14.74 -13.63 14.86
C ASN A 6 -15.10 -12.31 14.15
N SER A 7 -16.30 -11.77 14.40
CA SER A 7 -16.72 -10.47 13.86
C SER A 7 -15.90 -9.32 14.44
N LEU A 8 -15.58 -9.35 15.74
CA LEU A 8 -14.71 -8.36 16.37
C LEU A 8 -13.28 -8.42 15.80
N LEU A 9 -12.76 -9.63 15.62
CA LEU A 9 -11.43 -9.82 15.03
C LEU A 9 -11.36 -9.31 13.59
N ALA A 10 -12.38 -9.61 12.76
CA ALA A 10 -12.46 -9.11 11.39
C ALA A 10 -12.54 -7.58 11.34
N LEU A 11 -13.26 -6.95 12.28
CA LEU A 11 -13.32 -5.50 12.41
C LEU A 11 -11.94 -4.91 12.74
N ILE A 12 -11.22 -5.49 13.70
CA ILE A 12 -9.86 -5.03 14.06
C ILE A 12 -8.91 -5.17 12.86
N ILE A 13 -8.92 -6.31 12.18
CA ILE A 13 -8.08 -6.55 10.99
C ILE A 13 -8.42 -5.54 9.89
N SER A 14 -9.70 -5.32 9.60
CA SER A 14 -10.13 -4.32 8.62
C SER A 14 -9.63 -2.91 8.96
N LEU A 15 -9.64 -2.55 10.25
CA LEU A 15 -9.23 -1.23 10.72
C LEU A 15 -7.71 -1.05 10.61
N VAL A 16 -6.94 -2.07 10.94
CA VAL A 16 -5.48 -2.10 10.73
C VAL A 16 -5.15 -1.97 9.24
N LEU A 17 -5.83 -2.71 8.37
CA LEU A 17 -5.62 -2.64 6.91
C LEU A 17 -5.94 -1.25 6.35
N LEU A 18 -7.01 -0.61 6.84
CA LEU A 18 -7.34 0.77 6.48
C LEU A 18 -6.23 1.75 6.88
N ILE A 19 -5.75 1.67 8.13
CA ILE A 19 -4.67 2.53 8.62
C ILE A 19 -3.40 2.34 7.78
N LEU A 20 -3.01 1.08 7.52
CA LEU A 20 -1.85 0.78 6.69
C LEU A 20 -2.02 1.31 5.26
N GLY A 21 -3.21 1.13 4.67
CA GLY A 21 -3.49 1.63 3.33
C GLY A 21 -3.35 3.15 3.21
N PHE A 22 -3.90 3.89 4.18
CA PHE A 22 -3.71 5.35 4.23
C PHE A 22 -2.26 5.74 4.50
N LEU A 23 -1.55 5.02 5.36
CA LEU A 23 -0.14 5.26 5.63
C LEU A 23 0.69 5.15 4.34
N PHE A 24 0.46 4.10 3.54
CA PHE A 24 1.11 3.89 2.25
C PHE A 24 0.82 5.04 1.28
N ILE A 25 -0.43 5.51 1.20
CA ILE A 25 -0.81 6.62 0.32
C ILE A 25 -0.11 7.92 0.75
N VAL A 26 -0.14 8.25 2.05
CA VAL A 26 0.45 9.50 2.59
C VAL A 26 1.98 9.48 2.47
N ARG A 27 2.61 8.34 2.77
CA ARG A 27 4.08 8.19 2.71
C ARG A 27 4.62 7.79 1.33
N SER A 28 3.74 7.59 0.34
CA SER A 28 4.13 7.15 -1.00
C SER A 28 5.20 8.01 -1.66
N THR A 29 5.18 9.32 -1.41
CA THR A 29 6.16 10.25 -1.97
C THR A 29 7.52 10.07 -1.31
N ASP A 30 7.57 10.06 0.03
CA ASP A 30 8.79 9.88 0.80
C ASP A 30 9.44 8.52 0.48
N TRP A 31 8.66 7.43 0.60
CA TRP A 31 9.17 6.06 0.39
C TRP A 31 9.51 5.77 -1.07
N GLY A 32 8.71 6.30 -2.01
CA GLY A 32 9.00 6.19 -3.43
C GLY A 32 10.30 6.89 -3.81
N MET A 33 10.54 8.07 -3.25
CA MET A 33 11.77 8.83 -3.47
C MET A 33 12.99 8.14 -2.83
N ASP A 34 12.88 7.66 -1.60
CA ASP A 34 13.97 6.94 -0.92
C ASP A 34 14.38 5.68 -1.69
N LYS A 35 13.40 4.91 -2.15
CA LYS A 35 13.63 3.70 -2.95
C LYS A 35 14.26 4.02 -4.30
N ALA A 36 13.78 5.06 -4.97
CA ALA A 36 14.37 5.55 -6.21
C ALA A 36 15.81 6.04 -6.02
N MET A 37 16.10 6.75 -4.94
CA MET A 37 17.44 7.24 -4.62
C MET A 37 18.43 6.09 -4.33
N LEU A 38 17.97 5.03 -3.66
CA LEU A 38 18.79 3.85 -3.41
C LEU A 38 19.16 3.12 -4.71
N VAL A 39 18.21 3.02 -5.65
CA VAL A 39 18.45 2.48 -6.98
C VAL A 39 19.43 3.37 -7.75
N LEU A 40 19.21 4.70 -7.74
CA LEU A 40 20.11 5.68 -8.33
C LEU A 40 21.55 5.52 -7.83
N ALA A 41 21.75 5.41 -6.52
CA ALA A 41 23.07 5.22 -5.91
C ALA A 41 23.79 3.97 -6.46
N LYS A 42 23.06 2.90 -6.81
CA LYS A 42 23.63 1.69 -7.41
C LYS A 42 24.02 1.86 -8.88
N TYR A 43 23.34 2.75 -9.61
CA TYR A 43 23.54 2.97 -11.04
C TYR A 43 24.33 4.24 -11.38
N GLN A 44 24.94 4.91 -10.39
CA GLN A 44 25.74 6.14 -10.57
C GLN A 44 26.88 6.02 -11.60
N ASN A 45 27.38 4.80 -11.88
CA ASN A 45 28.44 4.57 -12.86
C ASN A 45 27.93 4.36 -14.30
N VAL A 46 26.62 4.31 -14.52
CA VAL A 46 26.03 4.20 -15.85
C VAL A 46 25.90 5.61 -16.42
N LYS A 47 26.67 5.93 -17.46
CA LYS A 47 26.47 7.13 -18.28
C LYS A 47 25.09 7.03 -18.94
N SER A 48 24.08 7.55 -18.27
CA SER A 48 22.73 7.64 -18.79
C SER A 48 22.60 8.95 -19.56
N ASP A 49 22.34 8.87 -20.86
CA ASP A 49 21.97 10.03 -21.68
C ASP A 49 20.68 10.61 -21.09
N THR A 50 20.79 11.83 -20.59
CA THR A 50 19.89 12.49 -19.64
C THR A 50 18.52 12.82 -20.21
N THR A 51 17.65 11.83 -20.34
CA THR A 51 16.24 12.06 -20.69
C THR A 51 15.33 11.25 -19.78
N ASP A 52 14.73 11.93 -18.80
CA ASP A 52 13.53 11.61 -17.99
C ASP A 52 13.38 10.24 -17.29
N ILE A 53 14.24 9.25 -17.53
CA ILE A 53 14.15 7.89 -16.95
C ILE A 53 14.13 7.93 -15.42
N PHE A 54 14.88 8.85 -14.81
CA PHE A 54 14.91 9.00 -13.36
C PHE A 54 13.63 9.62 -12.79
N GLY A 55 13.07 10.61 -13.48
CA GLY A 55 11.80 11.20 -13.12
C GLY A 55 10.67 10.16 -13.21
N ASP A 56 10.69 9.34 -14.25
CA ASP A 56 9.71 8.28 -14.45
C ASP A 56 9.88 7.13 -13.46
N PHE A 57 11.11 6.80 -13.05
CA PHE A 57 11.34 5.82 -11.99
C PHE A 57 10.78 6.29 -10.64
N ILE A 58 11.05 7.55 -10.26
CA ILE A 58 10.48 8.15 -9.05
C ILE A 58 8.94 8.12 -9.11
N LYS A 59 8.35 8.60 -10.21
CA LYS A 59 6.89 8.58 -10.39
C LYS A 59 6.33 7.17 -10.28
N SER A 60 7.00 6.18 -10.89
CA SER A 60 6.60 4.78 -10.86
C SER A 60 6.60 4.22 -9.44
N GLU A 61 7.66 4.45 -8.67
CA GLU A 61 7.76 3.96 -7.29
C GLU A 61 6.71 4.61 -6.38
N ILE A 62 6.49 5.93 -6.51
CA ILE A 62 5.42 6.64 -5.77
C ILE A 62 4.06 6.04 -6.12
N TRP A 63 3.80 5.76 -7.40
CA TRP A 63 2.56 5.14 -7.84
C TRP A 63 2.39 3.71 -7.32
N SER A 64 3.46 2.91 -7.25
CA SER A 64 3.43 1.57 -6.67
C SER A 64 2.92 1.62 -5.23
N TYR A 65 3.50 2.49 -4.38
CA TYR A 65 3.06 2.62 -2.99
C TYR A 65 1.60 3.09 -2.87
N LYS A 66 1.13 3.97 -3.76
CA LYS A 66 -0.28 4.37 -3.79
C LYS A 66 -1.20 3.22 -4.13
N ILE A 67 -0.84 2.41 -5.13
CA ILE A 67 -1.60 1.22 -5.55
C ILE A 67 -1.65 0.20 -4.40
N GLU A 68 -0.52 -0.09 -3.77
CA GLU A 68 -0.44 -0.97 -2.60
C GLU A 68 -1.34 -0.48 -1.46
N GLY A 69 -1.33 0.82 -1.19
CA GLY A 69 -2.22 1.44 -0.20
C GLY A 69 -3.70 1.26 -0.53
N ILE A 70 -4.10 1.49 -1.79
CA ILE A 70 -5.48 1.26 -2.25
C ILE A 70 -5.86 -0.22 -2.10
N LEU A 71 -4.97 -1.15 -2.44
CA LEU A 71 -5.21 -2.58 -2.29
C LEU A 71 -5.44 -2.98 -0.82
N PHE A 72 -4.69 -2.41 0.13
CA PHE A 72 -4.93 -2.63 1.55
C PHE A 72 -6.31 -2.12 2.00
N ILE A 73 -6.74 -0.95 1.51
CA ILE A 73 -8.07 -0.41 1.80
C ILE A 73 -9.16 -1.34 1.25
N LEU A 74 -9.04 -1.77 -0.01
CA LEU A 74 -9.97 -2.70 -0.64
C LEU A 74 -10.04 -4.04 0.10
N LEU A 75 -8.90 -4.59 0.50
CA LEU A 75 -8.81 -5.82 1.28
C LEU A 75 -9.51 -5.68 2.64
N GLY A 76 -9.28 -4.56 3.33
CA GLY A 76 -9.95 -4.27 4.61
C GLY A 76 -11.47 -4.26 4.45
N MET A 77 -11.98 -3.53 3.46
CA MET A 77 -13.42 -3.50 3.15
C MET A 77 -13.98 -4.88 2.81
N LEU A 78 -13.24 -5.68 2.03
CA LEU A 78 -13.63 -7.04 1.66
C LEU A 78 -13.74 -7.95 2.90
N VAL A 79 -12.75 -7.91 3.80
CA VAL A 79 -12.75 -8.69 5.05
C VAL A 79 -13.96 -8.33 5.90
N LEU A 80 -14.26 -7.04 6.05
CA LEU A 80 -15.41 -6.58 6.81
C LEU A 80 -16.74 -7.01 6.17
N ASN A 81 -16.85 -6.91 4.84
CA ASN A 81 -18.05 -7.31 4.11
C ASN A 81 -18.32 -8.82 4.22
N LEU A 82 -17.28 -9.65 4.09
CA LEU A 82 -17.38 -11.10 4.24
C LEU A 82 -17.78 -11.49 5.67
N ALA A 83 -17.20 -10.83 6.68
CA ALA A 83 -17.57 -11.06 8.07
C ALA A 83 -19.03 -10.69 8.37
N ASN A 84 -19.51 -9.59 7.79
CA ASN A 84 -20.91 -9.15 7.95
C ASN A 84 -21.89 -10.08 7.22
N THR A 85 -21.56 -10.52 6.01
CA THR A 85 -22.38 -11.47 5.25
C THR A 85 -22.52 -12.81 5.98
N SER A 86 -21.40 -13.31 6.53
CA SER A 86 -21.34 -14.56 7.32
C SER A 86 -22.15 -14.48 8.62
N ARG A 87 -22.32 -13.28 9.19
CA ARG A 87 -23.16 -13.06 10.39
C ARG A 87 -24.67 -13.03 10.08
N SER A 88 -25.05 -12.71 8.84
CA SER A 88 -26.47 -12.61 8.41
C SER A 88 -27.09 -13.94 7.98
N LYS A 89 -26.26 -14.96 7.72
CA LYS A 89 -26.67 -16.35 7.47
C LYS A 89 -26.66 -17.14 8.78
#